data_AF-A0A2S1T1A6-F1
#
_entry.id   AF-A0A2S1T1A6-F1
#
_cell.length_a   1.000
_cell.length_b   1.000
_cell.length_c   1.000
_cell.angle_alpha   90.00
_cell.angle_beta   90.00
_cell.angle_gamma   90.00
#
_symmetry.space_group_name_H-M   'P 1'
#
loop_
_entity.id
_entity.type
_entity.pdbx_description
1 polymer ?
#
loop_
_entity_poly.entity_id
_entity_poly.type
_entity_poly.pdbx_seq_one_letter_code
_entity_poly.pdbx_strand_id
1 'polypeptide(L)'
;MDEERGITPDWEERLAALWAAFDDHAAAGREAEFRAAVDALVAELPGDGPVGPFERACAFDSTGHPGDAVALYQDALRRGLVGYRGRRARIQLASSLRNVGRAEEGVALLEPELDAPSDELDDAVRATLALCLANLGREREGLSLVLGALAPHLPRYRRSMAEYARLLVEPGD
;
A
#
# COMPACT_ATOMS: atom_id res chain seq x y z
N MET A 1 10.79 13.56 14.92
CA MET A 1 11.78 13.48 13.82
C MET A 1 11.07 14.03 12.60
N ASP A 2 11.70 14.95 11.90
CA ASP A 2 11.09 15.60 10.73
C ASP A 2 11.13 14.64 9.54
N GLU A 3 9.96 14.15 9.11
CA GLU A 3 9.81 13.18 8.02
C GLU A 3 10.38 13.72 6.69
N GLU A 4 10.34 15.04 6.50
CA GLU A 4 10.70 15.70 5.25
C GLU A 4 12.17 16.17 5.22
N ARG A 5 12.94 15.87 6.26
CA ARG A 5 14.32 16.33 6.36
C ARG A 5 15.17 15.74 5.22
N GLY A 6 15.70 16.62 4.37
CA GLY A 6 16.54 16.25 3.23
C GLY A 6 15.75 15.92 1.96
N ILE A 7 14.41 15.93 2.02
CA ILE A 7 13.55 15.77 0.85
C ILE A 7 13.40 17.13 0.18
N THR A 8 13.93 17.25 -1.03
CA THR A 8 13.82 18.47 -1.84
C THR A 8 12.90 18.23 -3.04
N PRO A 9 12.31 19.27 -3.64
CA PRO A 9 11.51 19.12 -4.86
C PRO A 9 12.28 18.44 -6.00
N ASP A 10 13.58 18.72 -6.12
CA ASP A 10 14.47 18.08 -7.11
C ASP A 10 14.66 16.58 -6.82
N TRP A 11 14.80 16.18 -5.55
CA TRP A 11 14.86 14.76 -5.18
C TRP A 11 13.54 14.03 -5.48
N GLU A 12 12.39 14.66 -5.17
CA GLU A 12 11.07 14.12 -5.49
C GLU A 12 10.86 13.97 -7.01
N GLU A 13 11.30 14.95 -7.80
CA GLU A 13 11.23 14.89 -9.27
C GLU A 13 12.09 13.74 -9.82
N ARG A 14 13.31 13.58 -9.31
CA ARG A 14 14.21 12.47 -9.70
C ARG A 14 13.63 11.11 -9.31
N LEU A 15 13.05 10.99 -8.12
CA LEU A 15 12.38 9.78 -7.68
C LEU A 15 11.16 9.46 -8.55
N ALA A 16 10.32 10.46 -8.84
CA ALA A 16 9.16 10.31 -9.71
C ALA A 16 9.55 9.91 -11.14
N ALA A 17 10.61 10.51 -11.69
CA ALA A 17 11.14 10.15 -13.00
C ALA A 17 11.66 8.71 -13.04
N LEU A 18 12.33 8.25 -11.98
CA LEU A 18 12.75 6.87 -11.84
C LEU A 18 11.55 5.91 -11.83
N TRP A 19 10.52 6.20 -11.03
CA TRP A 19 9.28 5.40 -11.00
C TRP A 19 8.54 5.40 -12.34
N ALA A 20 8.54 6.51 -13.08
CA ALA A 20 7.94 6.57 -14.42
C ALA A 20 8.65 5.66 -15.43
N ALA A 21 9.93 5.34 -15.21
CA ALA A 21 10.71 4.41 -16.03
C ALA A 21 10.62 2.95 -15.55
N PHE A 22 9.87 2.64 -14.47
CA PHE A 22 9.82 1.30 -13.88
C PHE A 22 9.41 0.22 -14.89
N ASP A 23 8.36 0.48 -15.67
CA ASP A 23 7.84 -0.49 -16.66
C ASP A 23 8.89 -0.82 -17.73
N ASP A 24 9.71 0.14 -18.15
CA ASP A 24 10.81 -0.07 -19.11
C ASP A 24 11.95 -0.89 -18.50
N HIS A 25 12.22 -0.73 -17.20
CA HIS A 25 13.16 -1.58 -16.48
C HIS A 25 12.63 -3.01 -16.35
N ALA A 26 11.37 -3.18 -15.93
CA ALA A 26 10.74 -4.48 -15.76
C ALA A 26 10.62 -5.25 -17.10
N ALA A 27 10.17 -4.57 -18.17
CA ALA A 27 10.05 -5.17 -19.50
C ALA A 27 11.39 -5.67 -20.06
N ALA A 28 12.50 -5.11 -19.59
CA ALA A 28 13.84 -5.50 -20.00
C ALA A 28 14.58 -6.40 -19.00
N GLY A 29 13.93 -6.83 -17.91
CA GLY A 29 14.55 -7.67 -16.87
C GLY A 29 15.66 -6.96 -16.09
N ARG A 30 15.56 -5.63 -15.92
CA ARG A 30 16.52 -4.77 -15.23
C ARG A 30 16.01 -4.29 -13.87
N GLU A 31 15.23 -5.12 -13.17
CA GLU A 31 14.67 -4.82 -11.85
C GLU A 31 15.75 -4.59 -10.79
N ALA A 32 16.87 -5.32 -10.89
CA ALA A 32 18.01 -5.12 -10.00
C ALA A 32 18.66 -3.73 -10.18
N GLU A 33 18.73 -3.23 -11.42
CA GLU A 33 19.23 -1.88 -11.70
C GLU A 33 18.27 -0.82 -11.17
N PHE A 34 16.96 -1.04 -11.31
CA PHE A 34 15.94 -0.16 -10.73
C PHE A 34 16.10 -0.06 -9.20
N ARG A 35 16.22 -1.20 -8.51
CA ARG A 35 16.46 -1.21 -7.05
C ARG A 35 17.75 -0.46 -6.68
N ALA A 36 18.83 -0.66 -7.42
CA ALA A 36 20.09 0.04 -7.17
C ALA A 36 19.98 1.57 -7.39
N ALA A 37 19.19 2.01 -8.36
CA ALA A 37 18.91 3.43 -8.59
C ALA A 37 18.09 4.05 -7.45
N VAL A 38 17.09 3.32 -6.91
CA VAL A 38 16.36 3.74 -5.71
C VAL A 38 17.30 3.83 -4.51
N ASP A 39 18.15 2.83 -4.29
CA ASP A 39 19.14 2.85 -3.20
C ASP A 39 20.09 4.06 -3.31
N ALA A 40 20.50 4.44 -4.52
CA ALA A 40 21.35 5.61 -4.75
C ALA A 40 20.66 6.93 -4.37
N LEU A 41 19.37 7.11 -4.74
CA LEU A 41 18.59 8.28 -4.33
C LEU A 41 18.35 8.31 -2.81
N VAL A 42 18.08 7.15 -2.20
CA VAL A 42 17.87 7.05 -0.76
C VAL A 42 19.16 7.36 0.03
N ALA A 43 20.34 7.05 -0.52
CA ALA A 43 21.61 7.39 0.10
C ALA A 43 21.88 8.91 0.20
N GLU A 44 21.14 9.74 -0.54
CA GLU A 44 21.19 11.21 -0.41
C GLU A 44 20.42 11.72 0.81
N LEU A 45 19.51 10.93 1.37
CA LEU A 45 18.69 11.29 2.52
C LEU A 45 19.41 11.06 3.86
N PRO A 46 19.00 11.73 4.95
CA PRO A 46 19.46 11.41 6.30
C PRO A 46 19.15 9.94 6.66
N GLY A 47 20.16 9.20 7.12
CA GLY A 47 20.04 7.76 7.39
C GLY A 47 19.11 7.37 8.55
N ASP A 48 18.70 8.32 9.38
CA ASP A 48 17.73 8.15 10.48
C ASP A 48 16.27 8.39 10.04
N GLY A 49 16.04 8.99 8.87
CA GLY A 49 14.71 9.30 8.37
C GLY A 49 13.85 8.07 8.01
N PRO A 50 12.52 8.20 8.01
CA PRO A 50 11.60 7.11 7.67
C PRO A 50 11.41 6.89 6.17
N VAL A 51 11.66 7.91 5.32
CA VAL A 51 11.40 7.85 3.86
C VAL A 51 12.36 6.92 3.13
N GLY A 52 13.62 6.85 3.55
CA GLY A 52 14.60 5.94 2.94
C GLY A 52 14.17 4.47 2.96
N PRO A 53 13.87 3.89 4.14
CA PRO A 53 13.32 2.53 4.22
C PRO A 53 12.02 2.34 3.44
N PHE A 54 11.15 3.35 3.41
CA PHE A 54 9.89 3.29 2.66
C PHE A 54 10.11 3.12 1.16
N GLU A 55 10.90 3.99 0.53
CA GLU A 55 11.12 3.92 -0.93
C GLU A 55 11.86 2.64 -1.32
N ARG A 56 12.80 2.17 -0.48
CA ARG A 56 13.44 0.85 -0.68
C ARG A 56 12.44 -0.29 -0.60
N ALA A 57 11.51 -0.24 0.35
CA ALA A 57 10.46 -1.24 0.47
C ALA A 57 9.58 -1.30 -0.80
N CYS A 58 9.18 -0.13 -1.32
CA CYS A 58 8.47 0.00 -2.59
C CYS A 58 9.27 -0.59 -3.76
N ALA A 59 10.59 -0.39 -3.79
CA ALA A 59 11.42 -0.98 -4.85
C ALA A 59 11.45 -2.52 -4.77
N PHE A 60 11.55 -3.09 -3.56
CA PHE A 60 11.55 -4.54 -3.37
C PHE A 60 10.20 -5.19 -3.68
N ASP A 61 9.08 -4.65 -3.19
CA ASP A 61 7.77 -5.28 -3.44
C ASP A 61 7.36 -5.22 -4.92
N SER A 62 7.60 -4.08 -5.58
CA SER A 62 7.29 -3.87 -7.00
C SER A 62 8.14 -4.76 -7.91
N THR A 63 9.32 -5.18 -7.46
CA THR A 63 10.21 -6.08 -8.18
C THR A 63 10.11 -7.55 -7.71
N GLY A 64 9.03 -7.91 -7.00
CA GLY A 64 8.72 -9.30 -6.67
C GLY A 64 9.42 -9.86 -5.42
N HIS A 65 9.90 -9.00 -4.53
CA HIS A 65 10.61 -9.38 -3.29
C HIS A 65 9.84 -8.93 -2.04
N PRO A 66 8.60 -9.40 -1.82
CA PRO A 66 7.75 -8.94 -0.71
C PRO A 66 8.35 -9.27 0.67
N GLY A 67 9.12 -10.36 0.79
CA GLY A 67 9.80 -10.71 2.04
C GLY A 67 10.81 -9.65 2.49
N ASP A 68 11.59 -9.13 1.56
CA ASP A 68 12.57 -8.06 1.82
C ASP A 68 11.87 -6.72 2.10
N ALA A 69 10.76 -6.45 1.40
CA ALA A 69 9.97 -5.23 1.58
C ALA A 69 9.33 -5.12 2.96
N VAL A 70 8.83 -6.22 3.53
CA VAL A 70 8.11 -6.21 4.82
C VAL A 70 8.94 -5.57 5.95
N ALA A 71 10.20 -5.98 6.09
CA ALA A 71 11.07 -5.46 7.17
C ALA A 71 11.33 -3.95 7.00
N LEU A 72 11.45 -3.49 5.76
CA LEU A 72 11.71 -2.09 5.42
C LEU A 72 10.47 -1.20 5.64
N TYR A 73 9.27 -1.64 5.26
CA TYR A 73 8.04 -0.92 5.58
C TYR A 73 7.81 -0.82 7.08
N GLN A 74 8.02 -1.91 7.82
CA GLN A 74 7.94 -1.92 9.28
C GLN A 74 8.96 -0.95 9.90
N ASP A 75 10.17 -0.87 9.34
CA ASP A 75 11.19 0.10 9.76
C ASP A 75 10.74 1.56 9.52
N ALA A 76 10.23 1.87 8.33
CA ALA A 76 9.71 3.20 8.02
C ALA A 76 8.60 3.63 9.00
N LEU A 77 7.61 2.75 9.22
CA LEU A 77 6.50 3.02 10.15
C LEU A 77 7.00 3.18 11.60
N ARG A 78 7.96 2.36 12.04
CA ARG A 78 8.55 2.46 13.39
C ARG A 78 9.33 3.76 13.59
N ARG A 79 9.96 4.27 12.52
CA ARG A 79 10.65 5.57 12.50
C ARG A 79 9.68 6.76 12.41
N GLY A 80 8.37 6.49 12.33
CA GLY A 80 7.34 7.52 12.36
C GLY A 80 6.95 8.07 11.00
N LEU A 81 7.01 7.26 9.93
CA LEU A 81 6.39 7.63 8.66
C LEU A 81 4.88 7.87 8.85
N VAL A 82 4.40 9.08 8.54
CA VAL A 82 3.00 9.48 8.73
C VAL A 82 2.44 10.12 7.45
N GLY A 83 1.25 10.72 7.54
CA GLY A 83 0.59 11.35 6.40
C GLY A 83 0.34 10.39 5.23
N TYR A 84 0.43 10.93 4.02
CA TYR A 84 0.17 10.19 2.78
C TYR A 84 1.16 9.03 2.56
N ARG A 85 2.46 9.25 2.81
CA ARG A 85 3.48 8.18 2.73
C ARG A 85 3.24 7.09 3.78
N GLY A 86 2.89 7.47 5.00
CA GLY A 86 2.51 6.54 6.07
C GLY A 86 1.32 5.66 5.68
N ARG A 87 0.26 6.25 5.10
CA ARG A 87 -0.91 5.51 4.62
C ARG A 87 -0.56 4.56 3.48
N ARG A 88 0.21 5.03 2.49
CA ARG A 88 0.79 4.18 1.42
C ARG A 88 1.61 3.03 1.99
N ALA A 89 2.46 3.26 2.99
CA ALA A 89 3.28 2.21 3.59
C ALA A 89 2.43 1.12 4.24
N ARG A 90 1.34 1.48 4.92
CA ARG A 90 0.41 0.48 5.51
C ARG A 90 -0.27 -0.38 4.45
N ILE A 91 -0.76 0.24 3.38
CA ILE A 91 -1.39 -0.47 2.25
C ILE A 91 -0.40 -1.44 1.60
N GLN A 92 0.78 -0.96 1.24
CA GLN A 92 1.78 -1.80 0.55
C GLN A 92 2.37 -2.87 1.47
N LEU A 93 2.54 -2.58 2.77
CA LEU A 93 2.94 -3.57 3.76
C LEU A 93 1.89 -4.67 3.91
N ALA A 94 0.61 -4.32 4.03
CA ALA A 94 -0.47 -5.31 4.10
C ALA A 94 -0.52 -6.19 2.85
N SER A 95 -0.34 -5.58 1.67
CA SER A 95 -0.18 -6.31 0.40
C SER A 95 1.00 -7.29 0.49
N SER A 96 2.18 -6.86 0.92
CA SER A 96 3.35 -7.73 1.05
C SER A 96 3.16 -8.84 2.09
N LEU A 97 2.55 -8.53 3.24
CA LEU A 97 2.26 -9.47 4.33
C LEU A 97 1.37 -10.62 3.86
N ARG A 98 0.30 -10.35 3.10
CA ARG A 98 -0.57 -11.42 2.58
C ARG A 98 0.18 -12.37 1.64
N ASN A 99 1.11 -11.85 0.83
CA ASN A 99 1.88 -12.63 -0.14
C ASN A 99 2.88 -13.57 0.55
N VAL A 100 3.31 -13.25 1.77
CA VAL A 100 4.19 -14.09 2.59
C VAL A 100 3.43 -14.90 3.65
N GLY A 101 2.11 -15.04 3.52
CA GLY A 101 1.28 -15.86 4.40
C GLY A 101 0.99 -15.26 5.79
N ARG A 102 1.13 -13.94 5.94
CA ARG A 102 0.89 -13.19 7.19
C ARG A 102 -0.33 -12.27 7.07
N ALA A 103 -1.41 -12.78 6.46
CA ALA A 103 -2.56 -11.97 6.10
C ALA A 103 -3.30 -11.37 7.31
N GLU A 104 -3.29 -12.04 8.47
CA GLU A 104 -3.84 -11.52 9.72
C GLU A 104 -3.20 -10.20 10.14
N GLU A 105 -1.88 -10.06 9.97
CA GLU A 105 -1.18 -8.81 10.26
C GLU A 105 -1.57 -7.71 9.26
N GLY A 106 -1.80 -8.07 8.00
CA GLY A 106 -2.30 -7.14 6.99
C GLY A 106 -3.71 -6.62 7.31
N VAL A 107 -4.60 -7.49 7.82
CA VAL A 107 -5.93 -7.10 8.31
C VAL A 107 -5.81 -6.14 9.49
N ALA A 108 -5.05 -6.53 10.53
CA ALA A 108 -4.87 -5.70 11.72
C ALA A 108 -4.27 -4.31 11.42
N LEU A 109 -3.45 -4.23 10.36
CA LEU A 109 -2.85 -2.99 9.90
C LEU A 109 -3.84 -2.07 9.16
N LEU A 110 -4.81 -2.64 8.42
CA LEU A 110 -5.72 -1.88 7.56
C LEU A 110 -7.11 -1.65 8.13
N GLU A 111 -7.58 -2.47 9.08
CA GLU A 111 -8.87 -2.23 9.75
C GLU A 111 -8.98 -0.81 10.34
N PRO A 112 -7.96 -0.26 11.05
CA PRO A 112 -8.02 1.11 11.57
C PRO A 112 -8.08 2.18 10.46
N GLU A 113 -7.62 1.88 9.24
CA GLU A 113 -7.63 2.82 8.12
C GLU A 113 -9.03 3.01 7.51
N LEU A 114 -10.01 2.17 7.87
CA LEU A 114 -11.41 2.35 7.49
C LEU A 114 -12.07 3.54 8.19
N ASP A 115 -11.60 3.89 9.39
CA ASP A 115 -12.10 5.00 10.22
C ASP A 115 -11.20 6.25 10.14
N ALA A 116 -10.10 6.18 9.40
CA ALA A 116 -9.17 7.30 9.20
C ALA A 116 -9.83 8.42 8.36
N PRO A 117 -9.30 9.67 8.41
CA PRO A 117 -9.74 10.72 7.50
C PRO A 117 -9.70 10.27 6.04
N SER A 118 -10.80 10.51 5.33
CA SER A 118 -10.97 10.09 3.93
C SER A 118 -10.00 10.83 3.00
N ASP A 119 -9.37 10.08 2.10
CA ASP A 119 -8.59 10.60 0.98
C ASP A 119 -8.69 9.66 -0.25
N GLU A 120 -7.95 9.95 -1.31
CA GLU A 120 -7.92 9.16 -2.55
C GLU A 120 -7.50 7.69 -2.41
N LEU A 121 -6.92 7.28 -1.28
CA LEU A 121 -6.47 5.92 -1.00
C LEU A 121 -7.57 5.05 -0.35
N ASP A 122 -8.75 5.60 -0.08
CA ASP A 122 -9.86 4.90 0.57
C ASP A 122 -10.27 3.60 -0.14
N ASP A 123 -10.25 3.59 -1.47
CA ASP A 123 -10.56 2.40 -2.26
C ASP A 123 -9.41 1.39 -2.23
N ALA A 124 -8.17 1.86 -2.20
CA ALA A 124 -6.99 1.01 -2.11
C ALA A 124 -6.90 0.30 -0.75
N VAL A 125 -7.28 0.96 0.35
CA VAL A 125 -7.44 0.34 1.67
C VAL A 125 -8.45 -0.79 1.60
N ARG A 126 -9.67 -0.52 1.09
CA ARG A 126 -10.75 -1.52 1.01
C ARG A 126 -10.39 -2.71 0.13
N ALA A 127 -9.78 -2.46 -1.03
CA ALA A 127 -9.34 -3.51 -1.94
C ALA A 127 -8.25 -4.39 -1.31
N THR A 128 -7.25 -3.78 -0.67
CA THR A 128 -6.14 -4.51 -0.06
C THR A 128 -6.59 -5.29 1.17
N LEU A 129 -7.45 -4.70 2.00
CA LEU A 129 -8.06 -5.38 3.13
C LEU A 129 -8.91 -6.57 2.67
N ALA A 130 -9.71 -6.42 1.62
CA ALA A 130 -10.48 -7.52 1.04
C ALA A 130 -9.60 -8.68 0.55
N LEU A 131 -8.44 -8.38 -0.05
CA LEU A 131 -7.48 -9.41 -0.43
C LEU A 131 -6.91 -10.14 0.81
N CYS A 132 -6.55 -9.41 1.86
CA CYS A 132 -6.09 -10.03 3.11
C CYS A 132 -7.18 -10.91 3.73
N LEU A 133 -8.44 -10.44 3.76
CA LEU A 133 -9.59 -11.21 4.24
C LEU A 133 -9.82 -12.48 3.41
N ALA A 134 -9.67 -12.41 2.09
CA ALA A 134 -9.79 -13.57 1.22
C ALA A 134 -8.71 -14.63 1.51
N ASN A 135 -7.47 -14.21 1.81
CA ASN A 135 -6.42 -15.14 2.26
C ASN A 135 -6.77 -15.89 3.57
N LEU A 136 -7.73 -15.37 4.35
CA LEU A 136 -8.20 -15.93 5.62
C LEU A 136 -9.54 -16.66 5.52
N GLY A 137 -10.11 -16.82 4.33
CA GLY A 137 -11.45 -17.41 4.16
C GLY A 137 -12.59 -16.50 4.64
N ARG A 138 -12.36 -15.19 4.70
CA ARG A 138 -13.33 -14.14 5.06
C ARG A 138 -13.80 -13.38 3.79
N GLU A 139 -13.98 -14.09 2.68
CA GLU A 139 -14.26 -13.50 1.36
C GLU A 139 -15.57 -12.69 1.35
N ARG A 140 -16.57 -13.08 2.16
CA ARG A 140 -17.84 -12.34 2.25
C ARG A 140 -17.64 -10.92 2.80
N GLU A 141 -16.78 -10.79 3.81
CA GLU A 141 -16.42 -9.50 4.39
C GLU A 141 -15.62 -8.67 3.38
N GLY A 142 -14.65 -9.29 2.71
CA GLY A 142 -13.89 -8.64 1.64
C GLY A 142 -14.79 -8.18 0.48
N LEU A 143 -15.73 -9.00 0.05
CA LEU A 143 -16.67 -8.69 -1.02
C LEU A 143 -17.60 -7.53 -0.64
N SER A 144 -18.04 -7.49 0.62
CA SER A 144 -18.81 -6.37 1.16
C SER A 144 -18.03 -5.05 1.03
N LEU A 145 -16.76 -5.04 1.45
CA LEU A 145 -15.91 -3.85 1.38
C LEU A 145 -15.74 -3.35 -0.06
N VAL A 146 -15.41 -4.22 -1.00
CA VAL A 146 -15.14 -3.81 -2.40
C VAL A 146 -16.40 -3.42 -3.16
N LEU A 147 -17.55 -4.07 -2.90
CA LEU A 147 -18.82 -3.64 -3.51
C LEU A 147 -19.27 -2.29 -2.94
N GLY A 148 -19.06 -2.05 -1.65
CA GLY A 148 -19.28 -0.75 -1.02
C GLY A 148 -18.41 0.35 -1.65
N ALA A 149 -17.12 0.06 -1.88
CA ALA A 149 -16.18 0.95 -2.55
C ALA A 149 -16.55 1.21 -4.02
N LEU A 150 -17.00 0.18 -4.76
CA LEU A 150 -17.35 0.29 -6.17
C LEU A 150 -18.65 1.08 -6.40
N ALA A 151 -19.63 0.96 -5.49
CA ALA A 151 -20.99 1.47 -5.71
C ALA A 151 -21.06 2.97 -6.08
N PRO A 152 -20.31 3.90 -5.46
CA PRO A 152 -20.28 5.31 -5.85
C PRO A 152 -19.80 5.57 -7.28
N HIS A 153 -18.90 4.73 -7.79
CA HIS A 153 -18.28 4.86 -9.13
C HIS A 153 -19.19 4.41 -10.26
N LEU A 154 -20.26 3.65 -9.97
CA LEU A 154 -21.11 3.09 -11.00
C LEU A 154 -22.02 4.15 -11.65
N PRO A 155 -22.23 4.14 -12.99
CA PRO A 155 -23.16 5.07 -13.63
C PRO A 155 -24.64 4.77 -13.32
N ARG A 156 -24.96 3.52 -12.95
CA ARG A 156 -26.30 3.03 -12.56
C ARG A 156 -26.16 1.97 -11.46
N TYR A 157 -27.26 1.60 -10.81
CA TYR A 157 -27.31 0.54 -9.78
C TYR A 157 -26.53 0.84 -8.49
N ARG A 158 -26.17 2.11 -8.23
CA ARG A 158 -25.43 2.52 -7.02
C ARG A 158 -26.10 2.04 -5.73
N ARG A 159 -27.39 2.38 -5.56
CA ARG A 159 -28.17 2.01 -4.36
C ARG A 159 -28.24 0.50 -4.16
N SER A 160 -28.51 -0.27 -5.22
CA SER A 160 -28.61 -1.72 -5.12
C SER A 160 -27.27 -2.37 -4.79
N MET A 161 -26.15 -1.89 -5.35
CA MET A 161 -24.83 -2.45 -5.04
C MET A 161 -24.38 -2.10 -3.62
N ALA A 162 -24.67 -0.89 -3.15
CA ALA A 162 -24.46 -0.53 -1.75
C ALA A 162 -25.29 -1.39 -0.79
N GLU A 163 -26.55 -1.69 -1.13
CA GLU A 163 -27.40 -2.57 -0.33
C GLU A 163 -26.89 -4.01 -0.31
N TYR A 164 -26.50 -4.56 -1.47
CA TYR A 164 -25.93 -5.92 -1.54
C TYR A 164 -24.61 -6.03 -0.78
N ALA A 165 -23.78 -4.99 -0.80
CA ALA A 165 -22.58 -4.93 0.03
C ALA A 165 -22.92 -5.08 1.52
N ARG A 166 -23.91 -4.32 2.01
CA ARG A 166 -24.38 -4.35 3.41
C ARG A 166 -24.88 -5.75 3.81
N LEU A 167 -25.75 -6.33 2.99
CA LEU A 167 -26.39 -7.63 3.24
C LEU A 167 -25.42 -8.83 3.24
N LEU A 168 -24.19 -8.69 2.73
CA LEU A 168 -23.20 -9.78 2.74
C LEU A 168 -22.70 -10.14 4.14
N VAL A 169 -22.68 -9.16 5.05
CA VAL A 169 -22.13 -9.27 6.41
C VAL A 169 -23.18 -9.15 7.50
N GLU A 170 -24.44 -8.86 7.14
CA GLU A 170 -25.55 -8.99 8.07
C GLU A 170 -25.84 -10.46 8.40
N PRO A 171 -26.19 -10.76 9.67
CA PRO A 171 -26.76 -12.05 10.00
C PRO A 171 -28.00 -12.26 9.15
N GLY A 172 -28.10 -13.40 8.46
CA GLY A 172 -29.36 -13.78 7.84
C GLY A 172 -30.44 -13.96 8.91
N ASP A 173 -31.66 -13.55 8.58
CA ASP A 173 -32.85 -13.91 9.38
C ASP A 173 -33.03 -15.43 9.50
#